data_AF-A0A3D3VB62-F1
#
_entry.id   AF-A0A3D3VB62-F1
#
_cell.length_a   1.000
_cell.length_b   1.000
_cell.length_c   1.000
_cell.angle_alpha   90.00
_cell.angle_beta   90.00
_cell.angle_gamma   90.00
#
_symmetry.space_group_name_H-M   'P 1'
#
loop_
_entity.id
_entity.type
_entity.pdbx_description
1 polymer ?
#
loop_
_entity_poly.entity_id
_entity_poly.type
_entity_poly.pdbx_seq_one_letter_code
_entity_poly.pdbx_strand_id
1 'polypeptide(L)'
;MKLSDEQFYRYARHLILDEVGEEGQETLLKSQVLVVGAGGLGAPLLMYLAAAGVGTLGIIDSDEVDLTNLQRQIIHTTDAVGRKKTESARETIFALNPDINVVTHNTRLDVKNAADIVAGYDLVADGSDNFETRYLLNDLCYKTATPLVAAAMLRFEGQLFTFRRNNNMPTACYRCIFPNPPPEGLVPRCEEAGILGALAGVMGSLQTTEVLKELLGLGESLAGRMLIYDALNTGFHTINVPRNLACTLCGES
;
A
#
# COMPACT_ATOMS: atom_id res chain seq x y z
N MET A 1 -8.20 1.96 24.16
CA MET A 1 -7.75 0.63 24.63
C MET A 1 -6.39 0.88 25.20
N LYS A 2 -6.23 0.76 26.50
CA LYS A 2 -4.96 1.11 27.15
C LYS A 2 -3.86 0.18 26.64
N LEU A 3 -2.72 0.75 26.26
CA LEU A 3 -1.53 -0.01 25.86
C LEU A 3 -1.03 -0.86 27.03
N SER A 4 -0.56 -2.08 26.73
CA SER A 4 0.19 -2.88 27.71
C SER A 4 1.59 -2.30 27.96
N ASP A 5 2.24 -2.69 29.06
CA ASP A 5 3.60 -2.23 29.38
C ASP A 5 4.61 -2.59 28.27
N GLU A 6 4.46 -3.77 27.65
CA GLU A 6 5.29 -4.20 26.52
C GLU A 6 5.05 -3.34 25.28
N GLN A 7 3.79 -3.02 24.96
CA GLN A 7 3.45 -2.11 23.87
C GLN A 7 3.94 -0.68 24.14
N PHE A 8 3.88 -0.20 25.38
CA PHE A 8 4.48 1.08 25.78
C PHE A 8 5.99 1.10 25.48
N TYR A 9 6.69 0.02 25.81
CA TYR A 9 8.12 -0.10 25.54
C TYR A 9 8.44 -0.21 24.05
N ARG A 10 7.70 -1.07 23.32
CA ARG A 10 7.86 -1.30 21.87
C ARG A 10 7.64 -0.01 21.07
N TYR A 11 6.58 0.73 21.38
CA TYR A 11 6.18 1.93 20.64
C TYR A 11 6.69 3.23 21.26
N ALA A 12 7.62 3.17 22.22
CA ALA A 12 8.12 4.35 22.93
C ALA A 12 8.60 5.49 22.01
N ARG A 13 9.07 5.18 20.79
CA ARG A 13 9.49 6.19 19.80
C ARG A 13 8.33 6.89 19.09
N HIS A 14 7.17 6.26 18.97
CA HIS A 14 5.95 6.92 18.51
C HIS A 14 5.30 7.73 19.63
N LEU A 15 5.29 7.20 20.86
CA LEU A 15 4.63 7.84 22.01
C LEU A 15 5.22 9.20 22.38
N ILE A 16 6.48 9.46 22.05
CA ILE A 16 7.15 10.75 22.29
C ILE A 16 6.92 11.78 21.17
N LEU A 17 6.33 11.39 20.04
CA LEU A 17 5.99 12.32 18.97
C LEU A 17 4.69 13.01 19.34
N ASP A 18 4.68 14.33 19.44
CA ASP A 18 3.51 15.12 19.83
C ASP A 18 2.31 14.87 18.90
N GLU A 19 2.57 14.67 17.61
CA GLU A 19 1.54 14.38 16.60
C GLU A 19 0.98 12.96 16.68
N VAL A 20 1.68 12.02 17.32
CA VAL A 20 1.24 10.62 17.43
C VAL A 20 0.77 10.34 18.86
N GLY A 21 1.67 10.44 19.85
CA GLY A 21 1.36 10.19 21.25
C GLY A 21 0.72 8.82 21.51
N GLU A 22 0.12 8.67 22.69
CA GLU A 22 -0.61 7.46 23.06
C GLU A 22 -1.88 7.28 22.21
N GLU A 23 -2.63 8.36 21.96
CA GLU A 23 -3.88 8.31 21.19
C GLU A 23 -3.67 7.88 19.73
N GLY A 24 -2.64 8.39 19.06
CA GLY A 24 -2.27 7.97 17.71
C GLY A 24 -1.82 6.52 17.68
N GLN A 25 -1.00 6.08 18.64
CA GLN A 25 -0.60 4.67 18.71
C GLN A 25 -1.79 3.73 18.97
N GLU A 26 -2.74 4.12 19.83
CA GLU A 26 -4.00 3.41 20.01
C GLU A 26 -4.82 3.35 18.72
N THR A 27 -4.80 4.41 17.91
CA THR A 27 -5.49 4.47 16.62
C THR A 27 -4.87 3.49 15.63
N LEU A 28 -3.52 3.44 15.53
CA LEU A 28 -2.83 2.45 14.71
C LEU A 28 -3.19 1.01 15.12
N LEU A 29 -3.18 0.71 16.43
CA LEU A 29 -3.50 -0.63 16.93
C LEU A 29 -4.98 -1.04 16.72
N LYS A 30 -5.87 -0.09 16.46
CA LYS A 30 -7.27 -0.36 16.09
C LYS A 30 -7.47 -0.43 14.57
N SER A 31 -6.53 0.11 13.81
CA SER A 31 -6.65 0.24 12.35
C SER A 31 -6.46 -1.10 11.64
N GLN A 32 -7.18 -1.26 10.53
CA GLN A 32 -7.13 -2.44 9.67
C GLN A 32 -6.72 -2.02 8.25
N VAL A 33 -5.57 -2.50 7.77
CA VAL A 33 -5.05 -2.16 6.44
C VAL A 33 -5.00 -3.41 5.56
N LEU A 34 -5.59 -3.35 4.37
CA LEU A 34 -5.41 -4.35 3.32
C LEU A 34 -4.22 -3.97 2.45
N VAL A 35 -3.20 -4.82 2.38
CA VAL A 35 -2.09 -4.68 1.43
C VAL A 35 -2.30 -5.65 0.27
N VAL A 36 -2.40 -5.09 -0.93
CA VAL A 36 -2.56 -5.86 -2.17
C VAL A 36 -1.20 -6.07 -2.84
N GLY A 37 -0.75 -7.32 -2.81
CA GLY A 37 0.57 -7.75 -3.23
C GLY A 37 1.56 -7.79 -2.06
N ALA A 38 2.23 -8.93 -1.87
CA ALA A 38 3.36 -9.12 -0.95
C ALA A 38 4.70 -9.07 -1.70
N GLY A 39 4.72 -8.41 -2.88
CA GLY A 39 5.87 -8.30 -3.77
C GLY A 39 6.84 -7.19 -3.39
N GLY A 40 7.48 -6.57 -4.39
CA GLY A 40 8.54 -5.58 -4.17
C GLY A 40 8.08 -4.36 -3.36
N LEU A 41 6.90 -3.81 -3.68
CA LEU A 41 6.30 -2.72 -2.91
C LEU A 41 5.74 -3.20 -1.56
N GLY A 42 4.98 -4.30 -1.62
CA GLY A 42 4.29 -4.87 -0.47
C GLY A 42 5.21 -5.30 0.66
N ALA A 43 6.38 -5.85 0.35
CA ALA A 43 7.33 -6.36 1.34
C ALA A 43 7.78 -5.29 2.37
N PRO A 44 8.45 -4.19 1.96
CA PRO A 44 8.79 -3.11 2.89
C PRO A 44 7.57 -2.46 3.52
N LEU A 45 6.46 -2.29 2.78
CA LEU A 45 5.21 -1.74 3.31
C LEU A 45 4.67 -2.56 4.49
N LEU A 46 4.52 -3.86 4.31
CA LEU A 46 4.06 -4.79 5.35
C LEU A 46 4.97 -4.78 6.58
N MET A 47 6.29 -4.78 6.36
CA MET A 47 7.27 -4.74 7.46
C MET A 47 7.14 -3.46 8.29
N TYR A 48 7.03 -2.29 7.64
CA TYR A 48 6.93 -1.03 8.36
C TYR A 48 5.55 -0.83 9.01
N LEU A 49 4.45 -1.25 8.38
CA LEU A 49 3.13 -1.20 9.01
C LEU A 49 3.05 -2.12 10.24
N ALA A 50 3.66 -3.31 10.15
CA ALA A 50 3.76 -4.23 11.26
C ALA A 50 4.60 -3.64 12.41
N ALA A 51 5.77 -3.08 12.10
CA ALA A 51 6.63 -2.42 13.08
C ALA A 51 5.95 -1.21 13.73
N ALA A 52 5.15 -0.46 12.97
CA ALA A 52 4.40 0.70 13.45
C ALA A 52 3.22 0.32 14.37
N GLY A 53 2.84 -0.96 14.41
CA GLY A 53 1.73 -1.42 15.25
C GLY A 53 0.36 -1.18 14.62
N VAL A 54 0.23 -1.29 13.30
CA VAL A 54 -1.10 -1.37 12.67
C VAL A 54 -1.77 -2.67 13.12
N GLY A 55 -2.93 -2.55 13.76
CA GLY A 55 -3.55 -3.63 14.53
C GLY A 55 -3.91 -4.87 13.72
N THR A 56 -4.42 -4.67 12.51
CA THR A 56 -4.70 -5.78 11.57
C THR A 56 -4.11 -5.51 10.20
N LEU A 57 -3.30 -6.44 9.71
CA LEU A 57 -2.81 -6.45 8.34
C LEU A 57 -3.48 -7.56 7.54
N GLY A 58 -4.27 -7.17 6.54
CA GLY A 58 -4.71 -8.07 5.48
C GLY A 58 -3.64 -8.15 4.40
N ILE A 59 -3.29 -9.35 3.98
CA ILE A 59 -2.33 -9.58 2.89
C ILE A 59 -3.04 -10.37 1.82
N ILE A 60 -3.13 -9.82 0.60
CA ILE A 60 -3.64 -10.57 -0.55
C ILE A 60 -2.56 -10.72 -1.62
N ASP A 61 -2.23 -11.97 -1.92
CA ASP A 61 -1.29 -12.35 -2.97
C ASP A 61 -1.59 -13.80 -3.40
N SER A 62 -1.54 -14.08 -4.70
CA SER A 62 -1.79 -15.43 -5.24
C SER A 62 -0.50 -16.23 -5.47
N ASP A 63 0.65 -15.58 -5.43
CA ASP A 63 1.90 -16.14 -5.91
C ASP A 63 2.65 -16.92 -4.81
N GLU A 64 3.65 -17.66 -5.29
CA GLU A 64 4.66 -18.29 -4.45
C GLU A 64 5.95 -17.46 -4.48
N VAL A 65 6.76 -17.59 -3.44
CA VAL A 65 8.08 -16.97 -3.37
C VAL A 65 8.98 -17.63 -4.41
N ASP A 66 9.58 -16.82 -5.27
CA ASP A 66 10.55 -17.25 -6.27
C ASP A 66 11.95 -16.70 -5.97
N LEU A 67 13.01 -17.43 -6.35
CA LEU A 67 14.39 -16.99 -6.10
C LEU A 67 14.69 -15.62 -6.75
N THR A 68 14.16 -15.36 -7.95
CA THR A 68 14.34 -14.08 -8.68
C THR A 68 13.66 -12.90 -7.99
N ASN A 69 12.75 -13.17 -7.06
CA ASN A 69 12.02 -12.16 -6.32
C ASN A 69 12.84 -11.61 -5.14
N LEU A 70 13.77 -12.39 -4.59
CA LEU A 70 14.48 -12.07 -3.34
C LEU A 70 15.40 -10.85 -3.41
N GLN A 71 15.77 -10.39 -4.62
CA GLN A 71 16.55 -9.15 -4.77
C GLN A 71 15.77 -7.87 -4.36
N ARG A 72 14.44 -7.95 -4.25
CA ARG A 72 13.56 -6.80 -3.91
C ARG A 72 12.45 -7.11 -2.92
N GLN A 73 12.11 -8.37 -2.67
CA GLN A 73 11.02 -8.78 -1.78
C GLN A 73 11.57 -9.18 -0.42
N ILE A 74 12.05 -8.19 0.33
CA ILE A 74 12.86 -8.36 1.54
C ILE A 74 12.12 -8.99 2.74
N ILE A 75 10.80 -9.18 2.64
CA ILE A 75 9.99 -9.87 3.64
C ILE A 75 10.11 -11.41 3.51
N HIS A 76 10.62 -11.90 2.38
CA HIS A 76 10.81 -13.31 2.09
C HIS A 76 12.29 -13.71 2.19
N THR A 77 12.54 -14.99 2.39
CA THR A 77 13.88 -15.57 2.51
C THR A 77 14.10 -16.70 1.52
N THR A 78 15.36 -17.13 1.34
CA THR A 78 15.71 -18.26 0.48
C THR A 78 14.99 -19.55 0.89
N ASP A 79 14.83 -19.79 2.19
CA ASP A 79 14.13 -20.98 2.71
C ASP A 79 12.62 -20.95 2.46
N ALA A 80 12.07 -19.80 2.08
CA ALA A 80 10.65 -19.64 1.76
C ALA A 80 10.32 -19.90 0.28
N VAL A 81 11.32 -20.14 -0.59
CA VAL A 81 11.08 -20.38 -2.03
C VAL A 81 10.11 -21.56 -2.22
N GLY A 82 9.10 -21.36 -3.08
CA GLY A 82 8.00 -22.30 -3.33
C GLY A 82 6.85 -22.25 -2.31
N ARG A 83 6.96 -21.44 -1.25
CA ARG A 83 5.85 -21.21 -0.30
C ARG A 83 4.99 -20.05 -0.78
N LYS A 84 3.71 -20.03 -0.39
CA LYS A 84 2.81 -18.89 -0.65
C LYS A 84 3.39 -17.61 -0.05
N LYS A 85 3.41 -16.52 -0.82
CA LYS A 85 3.97 -15.23 -0.38
C LYS A 85 3.29 -14.70 0.88
N THR A 86 1.96 -14.75 0.91
CA THR A 86 1.13 -14.39 2.08
C THR A 86 1.55 -15.12 3.37
N GLU A 87 1.79 -16.43 3.29
CA GLU A 87 2.19 -17.23 4.45
C GLU A 87 3.62 -16.92 4.89
N SER A 88 4.56 -16.79 3.93
CA SER A 88 5.92 -16.36 4.24
C SER A 88 5.96 -14.96 4.85
N ALA A 89 5.17 -14.02 4.33
CA ALA A 89 5.07 -12.66 4.86
C ALA A 89 4.51 -12.66 6.28
N ARG A 90 3.46 -13.44 6.53
CA ARG A 90 2.85 -13.60 7.86
C ARG A 90 3.86 -14.08 8.91
N GLU A 91 4.68 -15.07 8.58
CA GLU A 91 5.73 -15.56 9.48
C GLU A 91 6.75 -14.48 9.83
N THR A 92 7.23 -13.73 8.84
CA THR A 92 8.15 -12.60 9.05
C THR A 92 7.52 -11.50 9.90
N ILE A 93 6.24 -11.18 9.65
CA ILE A 93 5.50 -10.16 10.42
C ILE A 93 5.36 -10.59 11.88
N PHE A 94 4.97 -11.84 12.17
CA PHE A 94 4.85 -12.30 13.55
C PHE A 94 6.19 -12.37 14.28
N ALA A 95 7.28 -12.68 13.57
CA ALA A 95 8.62 -12.61 14.14
C ALA A 95 9.03 -11.16 14.49
N LEU A 96 8.54 -10.17 13.74
CA LEU A 96 8.81 -8.74 13.95
C LEU A 96 7.92 -8.14 15.05
N ASN A 97 6.62 -8.40 14.99
CA ASN A 97 5.63 -7.88 15.92
C ASN A 97 4.50 -8.91 16.14
N PRO A 98 4.55 -9.69 17.24
CA PRO A 98 3.55 -10.70 17.55
C PRO A 98 2.22 -10.12 18.09
N ASP A 99 2.18 -8.82 18.40
CA ASP A 99 1.03 -8.18 19.05
C ASP A 99 -0.10 -7.80 18.07
N ILE A 100 0.14 -7.93 16.76
CA ILE A 100 -0.81 -7.57 15.71
C ILE A 100 -1.46 -8.80 15.08
N ASN A 101 -2.62 -8.59 14.46
CA ASN A 101 -3.32 -9.63 13.71
C ASN A 101 -2.92 -9.62 12.23
N VAL A 102 -2.73 -10.79 11.64
CA VAL A 102 -2.43 -10.93 10.20
C VAL A 102 -3.44 -11.87 9.55
N VAL A 103 -4.14 -11.38 8.54
CA VAL A 103 -5.14 -12.12 7.76
C VAL A 103 -4.60 -12.37 6.36
N THR A 104 -4.46 -13.65 5.98
CA THR A 104 -3.97 -14.04 4.66
C THR A 104 -5.10 -14.35 3.70
N HIS A 105 -5.04 -13.76 2.50
CA HIS A 105 -5.93 -14.02 1.37
C HIS A 105 -5.10 -14.61 0.24
N ASN A 106 -5.03 -15.93 0.17
CA ASN A 106 -4.17 -16.67 -0.78
C ASN A 106 -4.86 -16.80 -2.14
N THR A 107 -5.30 -15.68 -2.70
CA THR A 107 -6.12 -15.60 -3.91
C THR A 107 -5.77 -14.36 -4.72
N ARG A 108 -6.11 -14.37 -6.00
CA ARG A 108 -6.06 -13.17 -6.83
C ARG A 108 -7.26 -12.28 -6.50
N LEU A 109 -7.01 -10.99 -6.33
CA LEU A 109 -8.09 -10.02 -6.19
C LEU A 109 -8.81 -9.88 -7.54
N ASP A 110 -10.14 -10.04 -7.55
CA ASP A 110 -10.96 -9.93 -8.74
C ASP A 110 -12.32 -9.29 -8.43
N VAL A 111 -13.11 -9.04 -9.48
CA VAL A 111 -14.45 -8.42 -9.36
C VAL A 111 -15.43 -9.22 -8.50
N LYS A 112 -15.18 -10.52 -8.26
CA LYS A 112 -16.07 -11.40 -7.51
C LYS A 112 -15.78 -11.37 -6.02
N ASN A 113 -14.52 -11.16 -5.62
CA ASN A 113 -14.10 -11.18 -4.22
C ASN A 113 -13.73 -9.81 -3.64
N ALA A 114 -13.43 -8.81 -4.49
CA ALA A 114 -12.82 -7.58 -4.00
C ALA A 114 -13.71 -6.80 -3.04
N ALA A 115 -15.02 -6.74 -3.28
CA ALA A 115 -15.95 -6.01 -2.43
C ALA A 115 -15.99 -6.58 -1.00
N ASP A 116 -16.12 -7.91 -0.88
CA ASP A 116 -16.20 -8.59 0.41
C ASP A 116 -14.88 -8.47 1.19
N ILE A 117 -13.75 -8.57 0.51
CA ILE A 117 -12.43 -8.45 1.13
C ILE A 117 -12.20 -7.01 1.60
N VAL A 118 -12.37 -6.01 0.72
CA VAL A 118 -12.10 -4.60 1.03
C VAL A 118 -13.00 -4.05 2.14
N ALA A 119 -14.23 -4.55 2.26
CA ALA A 119 -15.19 -4.10 3.29
C ALA A 119 -14.71 -4.31 4.74
N GLY A 120 -13.72 -5.19 4.96
CA GLY A 120 -13.16 -5.46 6.29
C GLY A 120 -11.97 -4.58 6.70
N TYR A 121 -11.65 -3.53 5.93
CA TYR A 121 -10.47 -2.71 6.15
C TYR A 121 -10.76 -1.21 6.08
N ASP A 122 -10.08 -0.45 6.92
CA ASP A 122 -10.20 1.01 6.99
C ASP A 122 -9.50 1.70 5.81
N LEU A 123 -8.45 1.07 5.29
CA LEU A 123 -7.62 1.59 4.20
C LEU A 123 -7.07 0.45 3.35
N VAL A 124 -6.96 0.69 2.04
CA VAL A 124 -6.29 -0.22 1.10
C VAL A 124 -4.96 0.38 0.63
N ALA A 125 -3.90 -0.42 0.64
CA ALA A 125 -2.61 -0.09 0.06
C ALA A 125 -2.33 -0.98 -1.15
N ASP A 126 -2.26 -0.37 -2.34
CA ASP A 126 -2.01 -1.07 -3.60
C ASP A 126 -0.52 -1.13 -3.92
N GLY A 127 0.05 -2.33 -3.78
CA GLY A 127 1.41 -2.70 -4.19
C GLY A 127 1.42 -3.67 -5.37
N SER A 128 0.29 -3.82 -6.10
CA SER A 128 0.16 -4.74 -7.22
C SER A 128 0.98 -4.28 -8.43
N ASP A 129 1.29 -5.19 -9.35
CA ASP A 129 2.12 -4.92 -10.53
C ASP A 129 1.35 -4.99 -11.85
N ASN A 130 0.02 -5.10 -11.81
CA ASN A 130 -0.83 -5.24 -12.98
C ASN A 130 -1.95 -4.20 -13.01
N PHE A 131 -2.27 -3.69 -14.20
CA PHE A 131 -3.28 -2.64 -14.36
C PHE A 131 -4.68 -3.10 -13.94
N GLU A 132 -5.07 -4.33 -14.22
CA GLU A 132 -6.40 -4.86 -13.88
C GLU A 132 -6.74 -4.64 -12.39
N THR A 133 -5.81 -5.02 -11.50
CA THR A 133 -5.95 -4.85 -10.06
C THR A 133 -6.01 -3.37 -9.67
N ARG A 134 -5.17 -2.52 -10.27
CA ARG A 134 -5.14 -1.08 -9.99
C ARG A 134 -6.47 -0.39 -10.34
N TYR A 135 -7.02 -0.68 -11.51
CA TYR A 135 -8.32 -0.14 -11.93
C TYR A 135 -9.46 -0.68 -11.06
N LEU A 136 -9.46 -1.98 -10.74
CA LEU A 136 -10.44 -2.60 -9.86
C LEU A 136 -10.44 -1.93 -8.48
N LEU A 137 -9.28 -1.79 -7.85
CA LEU A 137 -9.13 -1.17 -6.54
C LEU A 137 -9.54 0.29 -6.57
N ASN A 138 -9.10 1.06 -7.56
CA ASN A 138 -9.51 2.45 -7.72
C ASN A 138 -11.04 2.59 -7.77
N ASP A 139 -11.69 1.81 -8.62
CA ASP A 139 -13.13 1.90 -8.84
C ASP A 139 -13.91 1.49 -7.60
N LEU A 140 -13.46 0.42 -6.94
CA LEU A 140 -14.09 -0.09 -5.73
C LEU A 140 -13.91 0.88 -4.57
N CYS A 141 -12.68 1.28 -4.26
CA CYS A 141 -12.35 2.19 -3.15
C CYS A 141 -13.03 3.55 -3.31
N TYR A 142 -13.13 4.06 -4.55
CA TYR A 142 -13.90 5.28 -4.81
C TYR A 142 -15.40 5.10 -4.48
N LYS A 143 -16.00 3.98 -4.88
CA LYS A 143 -17.43 3.69 -4.63
C LYS A 143 -17.72 3.50 -3.14
N THR A 144 -16.86 2.80 -2.42
CA THR A 144 -17.00 2.53 -0.97
C THR A 144 -16.50 3.67 -0.09
N ALA A 145 -15.87 4.69 -0.68
CA ALA A 145 -15.17 5.77 0.02
C ALA A 145 -14.03 5.29 0.94
N THR A 146 -13.50 4.09 0.68
CA THR A 146 -12.29 3.58 1.36
C THR A 146 -11.07 4.33 0.79
N PRO A 147 -10.19 4.92 1.63
CA PRO A 147 -8.93 5.48 1.16
C PRO A 147 -8.05 4.41 0.49
N LEU A 148 -7.42 4.80 -0.61
CA LEU A 148 -6.50 3.97 -1.38
C LEU A 148 -5.15 4.67 -1.50
N VAL A 149 -4.09 4.07 -0.94
CA VAL A 149 -2.71 4.52 -1.14
C VAL A 149 -2.03 3.58 -2.13
N ALA A 150 -1.75 4.07 -3.34
CA ALA A 150 -1.21 3.24 -4.42
C ALA A 150 0.21 3.66 -4.77
N ALA A 151 1.09 2.70 -5.01
CA ALA A 151 2.43 2.94 -5.54
C ALA A 151 2.69 2.11 -6.78
N ALA A 152 3.58 2.59 -7.65
CA ALA A 152 4.04 1.90 -8.85
C ALA A 152 5.53 2.12 -9.03
N MET A 153 6.22 1.17 -9.66
CA MET A 153 7.64 1.28 -9.96
C MET A 153 7.96 0.60 -11.27
N LEU A 154 8.88 1.20 -12.03
CA LEU A 154 9.40 0.60 -13.26
C LEU A 154 10.84 1.08 -13.46
N ARG A 155 11.77 0.13 -13.66
CA ARG A 155 13.21 0.40 -13.84
C ARG A 155 13.82 1.18 -12.67
N PHE A 156 13.90 2.51 -12.79
CA PHE A 156 14.50 3.44 -11.83
C PHE A 156 13.54 4.54 -11.37
N GLU A 157 12.27 4.50 -11.77
CA GLU A 157 11.25 5.48 -11.41
C GLU A 157 10.19 4.85 -10.50
N GLY A 158 9.80 5.57 -9.47
CA GLY A 158 8.68 5.23 -8.59
C GLY A 158 7.61 6.34 -8.60
N GLN A 159 6.35 5.94 -8.47
CA GLN A 159 5.21 6.84 -8.37
C GLN A 159 4.37 6.47 -7.15
N LEU A 160 3.87 7.47 -6.42
CA LEU A 160 3.03 7.31 -5.25
C LEU A 160 1.82 8.24 -5.31
N PHE A 161 0.66 7.68 -4.98
CA PHE A 161 -0.64 8.31 -5.05
C PHE A 161 -1.42 8.02 -3.77
N THR A 162 -2.22 8.99 -3.35
CA THR A 162 -3.30 8.76 -2.40
C THR A 162 -4.60 9.14 -3.09
N PHE A 163 -5.59 8.25 -3.06
CA PHE A 163 -6.92 8.47 -3.58
C PHE A 163 -7.91 8.35 -2.43
N ARG A 164 -8.62 9.44 -2.16
CA ARG A 164 -9.63 9.48 -1.09
C ARG A 164 -10.85 10.20 -1.62
N ARG A 165 -12.01 9.56 -1.53
CA ARG A 165 -13.27 10.24 -1.83
C ARG A 165 -13.62 11.15 -0.66
N ASN A 166 -13.56 12.46 -0.90
CA ASN A 166 -14.08 13.45 0.02
C ASN A 166 -15.31 14.10 -0.62
N ASN A 167 -16.48 13.96 0.02
CA ASN A 167 -17.73 14.51 -0.51
C ASN A 167 -17.74 16.05 -0.54
N ASN A 168 -16.92 16.72 0.29
CA ASN A 168 -16.84 18.18 0.36
C ASN A 168 -15.75 18.75 -0.58
N MET A 169 -14.70 17.99 -0.88
CA MET A 169 -13.63 18.36 -1.81
C MET A 169 -13.14 17.14 -2.59
N PRO A 170 -13.87 16.72 -3.65
CA PRO A 170 -13.51 15.52 -4.41
C PRO A 170 -12.19 15.72 -5.16
N THR A 171 -11.22 14.84 -4.90
CA THR A 171 -9.93 14.83 -5.59
C THR A 171 -9.96 13.93 -6.83
N ALA A 172 -8.90 13.99 -7.64
CA ALA A 172 -8.71 13.05 -8.75
C ALA A 172 -8.73 11.59 -8.26
N CYS A 173 -9.28 10.69 -9.07
CA CYS A 173 -9.09 9.25 -8.93
C CYS A 173 -8.04 8.76 -9.93
N TYR A 174 -7.66 7.48 -9.89
CA TYR A 174 -6.70 6.90 -10.84
C TYR A 174 -7.12 7.12 -12.30
N ARG A 175 -8.42 7.00 -12.59
CA ARG A 175 -8.99 7.24 -13.93
C ARG A 175 -8.94 8.71 -14.40
N CYS A 176 -8.72 9.67 -13.50
CA CYS A 176 -8.46 11.05 -13.92
C CYS A 176 -7.08 11.20 -14.57
N ILE A 177 -6.12 10.38 -14.13
CA ILE A 177 -4.73 10.40 -14.62
C ILE A 177 -4.60 9.45 -15.82
N PHE A 178 -5.14 8.24 -15.68
CA PHE A 178 -5.09 7.17 -16.67
C PHE A 178 -6.52 6.73 -17.00
N PRO A 179 -7.18 7.36 -18.00
CA PRO A 179 -8.61 7.13 -18.24
C PRO A 179 -8.98 5.68 -18.56
N ASN A 180 -8.12 5.02 -19.33
CA ASN A 180 -8.34 3.66 -19.80
C ASN A 180 -7.10 2.80 -19.53
N PRO A 181 -7.28 1.52 -19.18
CA PRO A 181 -6.17 0.58 -19.12
C PRO A 181 -5.36 0.61 -20.41
N PRO A 182 -4.02 0.54 -20.33
CA PRO A 182 -3.22 0.40 -21.54
C PRO A 182 -3.58 -0.91 -22.25
N PRO A 183 -3.46 -0.98 -23.60
CA PRO A 183 -3.57 -2.23 -24.32
C PRO A 183 -2.64 -3.30 -23.75
N GLU A 184 -3.08 -4.56 -23.79
CA GLU A 184 -2.25 -5.69 -23.34
C GLU A 184 -0.90 -5.69 -24.07
N GLY A 185 0.19 -5.86 -23.30
CA GLY A 185 1.56 -5.90 -23.82
C GLY A 185 2.19 -4.54 -24.16
N LEU A 186 1.47 -3.41 -24.02
CA LEU A 186 2.06 -2.09 -24.31
C LEU A 186 3.11 -1.68 -23.27
N VAL A 187 2.87 -1.99 -22.00
CA VAL A 187 3.77 -1.68 -20.89
C VAL A 187 4.37 -2.99 -20.39
N PRO A 188 5.71 -3.16 -20.44
CA PRO A 188 6.35 -4.39 -19.97
C PRO A 188 6.17 -4.54 -18.46
N ARG A 189 6.08 -5.79 -18.00
CA ARG A 189 6.04 -6.08 -16.56
C ARG A 189 7.40 -5.76 -15.92
N CYS A 190 7.43 -5.53 -14.61
CA CYS A 190 8.68 -5.30 -13.87
C CYS A 190 9.71 -6.42 -14.07
N GLU A 191 9.25 -7.67 -14.24
CA GLU A 191 10.08 -8.84 -14.50
C GLU A 191 10.75 -8.80 -15.88
N GLU A 192 10.12 -8.14 -16.86
CA GLU A 192 10.60 -8.01 -18.24
C GLU A 192 11.48 -6.76 -18.41
N ALA A 193 11.09 -5.64 -17.80
CA ALA A 193 11.81 -4.37 -17.90
C ALA A 193 13.02 -4.28 -16.95
N GLY A 194 13.05 -5.12 -15.91
CA GLY A 194 13.97 -5.00 -14.78
C GLY A 194 13.57 -3.90 -13.80
N ILE A 195 14.02 -4.05 -12.56
CA ILE A 195 13.78 -3.09 -11.47
C ILE A 195 14.95 -3.07 -10.49
N LEU A 196 15.38 -1.88 -10.09
CA LEU A 196 16.38 -1.70 -9.03
C LEU A 196 15.74 -2.07 -7.68
N GLY A 197 16.21 -3.13 -7.01
CA GLY A 197 15.60 -3.61 -5.76
C GLY A 197 15.50 -2.55 -4.65
N ALA A 198 16.49 -1.66 -4.53
CA ALA A 198 16.47 -0.57 -3.57
C ALA A 198 15.31 0.44 -3.78
N LEU A 199 14.85 0.61 -5.03
CA LEU A 199 13.68 1.43 -5.36
C LEU A 199 12.43 0.92 -4.62
N ALA A 200 12.31 -0.41 -4.49
CA ALA A 200 11.22 -1.05 -3.77
C ALA A 200 11.19 -0.67 -2.29
N GLY A 201 12.36 -0.64 -1.65
CA GLY A 201 12.51 -0.17 -0.26
C GLY A 201 12.12 1.31 -0.08
N VAL A 202 12.55 2.19 -0.99
CA VAL A 202 12.19 3.61 -0.93
C VAL A 202 10.69 3.81 -1.10
N MET A 203 10.11 3.24 -2.15
CA MET A 203 8.70 3.46 -2.47
C MET A 203 7.75 2.80 -1.47
N GLY A 204 8.07 1.61 -0.96
CA GLY A 204 7.26 0.98 0.08
C GLY A 204 7.33 1.72 1.42
N SER A 205 8.48 2.30 1.77
CA SER A 205 8.60 3.18 2.94
C SER A 205 7.75 4.44 2.79
N LEU A 206 7.81 5.10 1.63
CA LEU A 206 6.98 6.28 1.34
C LEU A 206 5.48 5.95 1.33
N GLN A 207 5.10 4.80 0.76
CA GLN A 207 3.74 4.31 0.79
C GLN A 207 3.26 4.06 2.23
N THR A 208 4.13 3.49 3.08
CA THR A 208 3.84 3.31 4.52
C THR A 208 3.61 4.66 5.19
N THR A 209 4.44 5.67 4.92
CA THR A 209 4.27 7.02 5.47
C THR A 209 2.91 7.60 5.11
N GLU A 210 2.46 7.48 3.86
CA GLU A 210 1.12 7.93 3.46
C GLU A 210 0.00 7.15 4.16
N VAL A 211 0.12 5.83 4.28
CA VAL A 211 -0.84 5.00 5.02
C VAL A 211 -0.98 5.49 6.46
N LEU A 212 0.15 5.66 7.17
CA LEU A 212 0.13 6.09 8.57
C LEU A 212 -0.45 7.50 8.72
N LYS A 213 -0.09 8.44 7.82
CA LYS A 213 -0.67 9.78 7.81
C LYS A 213 -2.18 9.76 7.59
N GLU A 214 -2.67 8.93 6.67
CA GLU A 214 -4.11 8.81 6.42
C GLU A 214 -4.86 8.23 7.61
N LEU A 215 -4.33 7.19 8.27
CA LEU A 215 -4.93 6.60 9.47
C LEU A 215 -4.95 7.57 10.66
N LEU A 216 -3.90 8.38 10.82
CA LEU A 216 -3.75 9.30 11.94
C LEU A 216 -4.32 10.70 11.65
N GLY A 217 -4.71 11.00 10.42
CA GLY A 217 -5.14 12.33 10.01
C GLY A 217 -4.02 13.38 10.09
N LEU A 218 -2.77 12.99 9.82
CA LEU A 218 -1.58 13.83 10.01
C LEU A 218 -1.06 14.47 8.72
N GLY A 219 -0.52 15.67 8.87
CA GLY A 219 0.15 16.41 7.80
C GLY A 219 -0.75 16.67 6.60
N GLU A 220 -0.14 16.76 5.42
CA GLU A 220 -0.86 16.89 4.17
C GLU A 220 -0.95 15.55 3.43
N SER A 221 -2.16 15.16 3.06
CA SER A 221 -2.45 14.00 2.22
C SER A 221 -1.88 14.19 0.81
N LEU A 222 -1.39 13.11 0.16
CA LEU A 222 -1.13 13.13 -1.28
C LEU A 222 -2.40 13.12 -2.15
N ALA A 223 -3.61 13.14 -1.57
CA ALA A 223 -4.84 13.22 -2.34
C ALA A 223 -4.87 14.46 -3.26
N GLY A 224 -5.02 14.23 -4.57
CA GLY A 224 -4.95 15.29 -5.60
C GLY A 224 -3.52 15.64 -6.03
N ARG A 225 -2.51 14.89 -5.61
CA ARG A 225 -1.11 15.02 -6.00
C ARG A 225 -0.53 13.65 -6.38
N MET A 226 0.55 13.66 -7.14
CA MET A 226 1.38 12.49 -7.40
C MET A 226 2.82 12.82 -7.05
N LEU A 227 3.44 11.97 -6.25
CA LEU A 227 4.88 11.99 -6.01
C LEU A 227 5.57 11.09 -7.04
N ILE A 228 6.62 11.59 -7.67
CA ILE A 228 7.51 10.86 -8.57
C ILE A 228 8.90 10.86 -7.94
N TYR A 229 9.52 9.69 -7.86
CA TYR A 229 10.89 9.50 -7.42
C TYR A 229 11.76 9.00 -8.59
N ASP A 230 12.80 9.75 -8.91
CA ASP A 230 13.85 9.37 -9.86
C ASP A 230 15.07 8.87 -9.08
N ALA A 231 15.30 7.56 -9.11
CA ALA A 231 16.39 6.93 -8.36
C ALA A 231 17.78 7.23 -8.92
N LEU A 232 17.91 7.54 -10.22
CA LEU A 232 19.22 7.84 -10.82
C LEU A 232 19.71 9.21 -10.38
N ASN A 233 18.79 10.16 -10.25
CA ASN A 233 19.11 11.53 -9.82
C ASN A 233 18.85 11.77 -8.32
N THR A 234 18.27 10.79 -7.61
CA THR A 234 17.77 10.95 -6.23
C THR A 234 16.84 12.16 -6.11
N GLY A 235 15.98 12.33 -7.12
CA GLY A 235 15.08 13.48 -7.26
C GLY A 235 13.66 13.14 -6.83
N PHE A 236 13.00 14.06 -6.13
CA PHE A 236 11.58 13.99 -5.80
C PHE A 236 10.83 15.12 -6.49
N HIS A 237 9.78 14.76 -7.24
CA HIS A 237 8.90 15.72 -7.89
C HIS A 237 7.46 15.45 -7.47
N THR A 238 6.78 16.47 -6.96
CA THR A 238 5.33 16.37 -6.70
C THR A 238 4.59 17.18 -7.74
N ILE A 239 3.63 16.57 -8.39
CA ILE A 239 2.76 17.26 -9.36
C ILE A 239 1.31 17.28 -8.87
N ASN A 240 0.60 18.37 -9.15
CA ASN A 240 -0.83 18.46 -8.89
C ASN A 240 -1.60 17.66 -9.93
N VAL A 241 -2.58 16.89 -9.46
CA VAL A 241 -3.45 16.07 -10.30
C VAL A 241 -4.89 16.60 -10.17
N PRO A 242 -5.36 17.40 -11.13
CA PRO A 242 -6.72 17.94 -11.08
C PRO A 242 -7.75 16.83 -11.31
N ARG A 243 -8.90 16.93 -10.64
CA ARG A 243 -10.06 16.09 -10.93
C ARG A 243 -10.53 16.38 -12.35
N ASN A 244 -10.73 15.32 -13.14
CA ASN A 244 -11.36 15.43 -14.45
C ASN A 244 -12.88 15.34 -14.29
N LEU A 245 -13.60 16.42 -14.60
CA LEU A 245 -15.07 16.47 -14.50
C LEU A 245 -15.78 15.52 -15.47
N ALA A 246 -15.12 15.12 -16.55
CA ALA A 246 -15.60 14.12 -17.50
C ALA A 246 -15.11 12.69 -17.18
N CYS A 247 -14.53 12.46 -16.00
CA CYS A 247 -14.09 11.12 -15.59
C CYS A 247 -15.28 10.17 -15.51
N THR A 248 -15.17 9.00 -16.12
CA THR A 248 -16.21 7.97 -16.16
C THR A 248 -16.55 7.37 -14.79
N LEU A 249 -15.70 7.60 -13.79
CA LEU A 249 -15.91 7.13 -12.42
C LEU A 249 -16.27 8.26 -11.46
N CYS A 250 -15.43 9.30 -11.40
CA CYS A 250 -15.56 10.36 -10.40
C CYS A 250 -15.99 11.71 -10.96
N GLY A 251 -16.38 11.78 -12.24
CA GLY A 251 -16.89 12.98 -12.89
C GLY A 251 -18.26 13.42 -12.35
N GLU A 252 -18.74 14.55 -12.85
CA GLU A 252 -20.10 15.05 -12.57
C GLU A 252 -21.01 14.52 -13.68
N SER A 253 -21.38 13.24 -13.58
CA SER A 253 -22.40 12.63 -14.43
C SER A 253 -23.77 12.74 -13.78
#